data_AF-A0A1H0RBD1-F1
#
_entry.id   AF-A0A1H0RBD1-F1
#
_cell.length_a   1.000
_cell.length_b   1.000
_cell.length_c   1.000
_cell.angle_alpha   90.00
_cell.angle_beta   90.00
_cell.angle_gamma   90.00
#
_symmetry.space_group_name_H-M   'P 1'
#
loop_
_entity.id
_entity.type
_entity.pdbx_description
1 polymer ?
#
loop_
_entity_poly.entity_id
_entity_poly.type
_entity_poly.pdbx_seq_one_letter_code
_entity_poly.pdbx_strand_id
1 'polypeptide(L)' 'MIVGRGAIFEDPETGEQVFADYIGVLYPAGLQTNSTLFFQHENIDEVVFEGYHDDEEDRFLKVYHEWEEKLKIPRKQID' A
#
# COMPACT_ATOMS: atom_id res chain seq x y z
N MET A 1 -7.54 -6.73 4.02
CA MET A 1 -6.27 -7.25 4.60
C MET A 1 -5.12 -6.76 3.74
N ILE A 2 -4.09 -6.16 4.34
CA ILE A 2 -2.90 -5.69 3.61
C ILE A 2 -1.99 -6.90 3.36
N VAL A 3 -1.54 -7.08 2.13
CA VAL A 3 -0.64 -8.17 1.68
C VAL A 3 0.67 -7.65 1.07
N GLY A 4 0.79 -6.35 0.86
CA GLY A 4 2.00 -5.70 0.36
C GLY A 4 2.01 -4.22 0.70
N ARG A 5 3.21 -3.63 0.76
CA ARG A 5 3.43 -2.20 1.02
C ARG A 5 4.29 -1.59 -0.08
N GLY A 6 4.02 -0.35 -0.46
CA GLY A 6 4.80 0.41 -1.45
C GLY A 6 4.76 -0.16 -2.87
N ALA A 7 3.55 -0.33 -3.41
CA ALA A 7 3.37 -0.85 -4.75
C ALA A 7 3.54 0.26 -5.79
N ILE A 8 4.36 0.00 -6.80
CA ILE A 8 4.40 0.80 -8.03
C ILE A 8 3.74 -0.05 -9.11
N PHE A 9 2.70 0.47 -9.74
CA PHE A 9 1.97 -0.22 -10.80
C PHE A 9 1.55 0.76 -11.89
N GLU A 10 1.21 0.24 -13.06
CA GLU A 10 0.68 1.03 -14.16
C GLU A 10 -0.82 1.22 -13.94
N ASP A 11 -1.26 2.47 -13.81
CA ASP A 11 -2.67 2.78 -13.64
C ASP A 11 -3.42 2.41 -14.94
N PRO A 12 -4.40 1.49 -14.92
CA PRO A 12 -5.14 1.13 -16.12
C PRO A 12 -5.93 2.29 -16.72
N GLU A 13 -6.26 3.32 -15.94
CA GLU A 13 -7.06 4.46 -16.38
C GLU A 13 -6.21 5.54 -17.06
N THR A 14 -5.01 5.82 -16.52
CA THR A 14 -4.15 6.90 -17.03
C THR A 14 -2.98 6.38 -17.87
N GLY A 15 -2.60 5.11 -17.74
CA GLY A 15 -1.40 4.52 -18.35
C GLY A 15 -0.09 5.00 -17.73
N GLU A 16 -0.14 5.73 -16.61
CA GLU A 16 1.04 6.22 -15.91
C GLU A 16 1.45 5.27 -14.79
N GLN A 17 2.76 5.23 -14.48
CA GLN A 17 3.22 4.56 -13.26
C GLN A 17 2.80 5.39 -12.05
N VAL A 18 2.04 4.76 -11.17
CA VAL A 18 1.55 5.37 -9.93
C VAL A 18 1.98 4.53 -8.73
N PHE A 19 2.07 5.19 -7.58
CA PHE A 19 2.43 4.59 -6.31
C PHE A 19 1.20 4.41 -5.41
N ALA A 20 1.09 3.27 -4.74
CA ALA A 20 0.12 3.01 -3.69
C ALA A 20 0.80 2.48 -2.43
N ASP A 21 0.41 3.01 -1.27
CA ASP A 21 0.95 2.57 0.02
C ASP A 21 0.71 1.10 0.29
N TYR A 22 -0.47 0.60 -0.08
CA TYR A 22 -0.88 -0.76 0.27
C TYR A 22 -1.47 -1.53 -0.90
N ILE A 23 -1.13 -2.81 -0.92
CA ILE A 23 -1.82 -3.84 -1.69
C ILE A 23 -2.74 -4.58 -0.73
N GLY A 24 -4.04 -4.57 -1.00
CA GLY A 24 -5.05 -5.22 -0.20
C GLY A 24 -5.76 -6.35 -0.90
N VAL A 25 -6.28 -7.26 -0.10
CA VAL A 25 -7.24 -8.29 -0.51
C VAL A 25 -8.46 -8.28 0.39
N LEU A 26 -9.58 -8.74 -0.14
CA LEU A 26 -10.83 -8.85 0.59
C LEU A 26 -10.73 -9.97 1.65
N TYR A 27 -11.11 -9.66 2.88
CA TYR A 27 -11.26 -10.65 3.94
C TYR A 27 -12.73 -11.14 3.98
N PRO A 28 -13.00 -12.45 4.12
CA PRO A 28 -12.07 -13.56 4.31
C PRO A 28 -11.59 -14.23 3.00
N ALA A 29 -11.97 -13.70 1.83
CA ALA A 29 -11.71 -14.33 0.53
C ALA A 29 -10.22 -14.54 0.20
N GLY A 30 -9.34 -13.65 0.68
CA GLY A 30 -7.90 -13.74 0.47
C GLY A 30 -7.46 -13.29 -0.93
N LEU A 31 -6.27 -13.72 -1.36
CA LEU A 31 -5.67 -13.35 -2.64
C LEU A 31 -6.43 -14.00 -3.80
N GLN A 32 -7.07 -13.16 -4.61
CA GLN A 32 -7.69 -13.54 -5.87
C GLN A 32 -7.07 -12.72 -6.98
N THR A 33 -6.76 -13.35 -8.12
CA THR A 33 -6.04 -12.75 -9.25
C THR A 33 -6.68 -11.47 -9.80
N ASN A 34 -8.00 -11.29 -9.60
CA ASN A 34 -8.76 -10.16 -10.13
C ASN A 34 -9.27 -9.19 -9.04
N SER A 35 -8.93 -9.43 -7.77
CA SER A 35 -9.55 -8.72 -6.63
C SER A 35 -8.52 -7.96 -5.78
N THR A 36 -7.34 -7.71 -6.33
CA THR A 36 -6.28 -6.96 -5.68
C THR A 36 -6.63 -5.47 -5.65
N LEU A 37 -6.66 -4.90 -4.46
CA LEU A 37 -6.93 -3.49 -4.22
C LEU A 37 -5.61 -2.75 -4.02
N PHE A 38 -5.50 -1.54 -4.58
CA PHE A 38 -4.38 -0.64 -4.34
C PHE A 38 -4.95 0.62 -3.73
N PHE A 39 -4.46 1.01 -2.55
CA PHE A 39 -4.98 2.15 -1.81
C PHE A 39 -3.90 2.84 -0.98
N GLN A 40 -4.15 4.11 -0.65
CA GLN A 40 -3.26 4.91 0.19
C GLN A 40 -3.58 4.74 1.67
N HIS A 41 -2.62 5.06 2.53
CA HIS A 41 -2.80 5.02 3.98
C HIS A 41 -3.95 5.92 4.45
N GLU A 42 -4.13 7.07 3.81
CA GLU A 42 -5.24 8.00 4.07
C GLU A 42 -6.64 7.44 3.77
N ASN A 43 -6.73 6.35 2.98
CA ASN A 43 -8.01 5.69 2.70
C ASN A 43 -8.41 4.68 3.78
N ILE A 44 -7.60 4.49 4.82
CA ILE A 44 -7.89 3.58 5.94
C ILE A 44 -8.72 4.34 6.98
N ASP A 45 -9.97 3.91 7.17
CA ASP A 45 -10.85 4.45 8.21
C ASP A 45 -10.54 3.85 9.60
N GLU A 46 -10.34 2.53 9.68
CA GLU A 46 -10.05 1.83 10.94
C GLU A 46 -9.13 0.62 10.72
N VAL A 47 -8.17 0.43 11.64
CA VAL A 47 -7.33 -0.78 11.73
C VAL A 47 -7.87 -1.68 12.83
N VAL A 48 -8.54 -2.76 12.42
CA VAL A 48 -9.13 -3.74 13.37
C VAL A 48 -8.06 -4.68 13.96
N PHE A 49 -6.99 -4.96 13.20
CA PHE A 49 -5.89 -5.83 13.63
C PHE A 49 -4.61 -5.52 12.86
N GLU A 50 -3.54 -5.19 13.57
CA GLU A 50 -2.24 -4.81 13.00
C GLU A 50 -1.30 -6.00 12.77
N GLY A 51 -1.37 -7.01 13.64
CA GLY A 51 -0.47 -8.17 13.61
C GLY A 51 0.71 -8.01 14.56
N TYR A 52 1.87 -8.53 14.16
CA TYR A 52 3.09 -8.48 14.95
C TYR A 52 3.90 -7.24 14.59
N HIS A 53 4.39 -6.53 15.61
CA HIS A 53 5.20 -5.32 15.48
C HIS A 53 6.37 -5.38 16.47
N ASP A 54 7.57 -5.04 16.02
CA ASP A 54 8.78 -5.01 16.84
C ASP A 54 9.74 -3.87 16.48
N ASP A 55 10.86 -3.79 17.19
CA ASP A 55 11.87 -2.75 17.00
C ASP A 55 12.52 -2.79 15.60
N GLU A 56 12.51 -3.94 14.94
CA GLU A 56 13.03 -4.08 13.57
C GLU A 56 12.07 -3.45 12.57
N GLU A 57 10.76 -3.68 12.75
CA GLU A 57 9.70 -3.01 11.99
C GLU A 57 9.77 -1.48 12.15
N ASP A 58 9.96 -0.97 13.38
CA ASP A 58 10.13 0.47 13.62
C ASP A 58 11.33 1.07 12.87
N ARG A 59 12.42 0.32 12.76
CA ARG A 59 13.62 0.75 12.01
C ARG A 59 13.37 0.69 10.50
N PHE A 60 12.70 -0.36 10.04
CA PHE A 60 12.32 -0.50 8.64
C PHE A 60 11.44 0.67 8.20
N LEU A 61 10.41 1.02 8.98
CA LEU A 61 9.50 2.13 8.69
C LEU A 61 10.24 3.47 8.53
N LYS A 62 11.25 3.76 9.36
CA LYS A 62 12.05 5.00 9.22
C LYS A 62 12.77 5.07 7.87
N VAL A 63 13.47 4.01 7.50
CA VAL A 63 14.20 3.95 6.21
C VAL A 63 13.21 3.96 5.04
N TYR A 64 12.07 3.30 5.21
CA TYR A 64 10.99 3.27 4.22
C TYR A 64 10.43 4.67 3.94
N HIS A 65 10.11 5.45 4.98
CA HIS A 65 9.62 6.82 4.81
C HIS A 65 10.68 7.75 4.20
N GLU A 66 11.95 7.62 4.58
CA GLU A 66 13.04 8.37 3.93
C GLU A 66 13.19 8.04 2.43
N TRP A 67 12.87 6.81 2.02
CA TRP A 67 12.83 6.41 0.62
C TRP A 67 11.58 6.95 -0.08
N GLU A 68 10.43 6.89 0.58
CA GLU A 68 9.15 7.40 0.09
C GLU A 68 9.22 8.91 -0.22
N GLU A 69 9.85 9.70 0.66
CA GLU A 69 10.07 11.14 0.43
C GLU A 69 10.92 11.46 -0.81
N LYS A 70 11.76 10.50 -1.25
CA LYS A 70 12.62 10.65 -2.43
C LYS A 70 11.94 10.13 -3.70
N LEU A 71 10.76 9.52 -3.58
CA LEU A 71 10.03 8.97 -4.70
C LEU A 71 9.53 10.10 -5.60
N LYS A 72 9.79 9.99 -6.91
CA LYS A 72 9.33 10.97 -7.92
C LYS A 72 8.04 10.53 -8.62
N ILE A 73 7.53 9.35 -8.27
CA ILE A 73 6.36 8.74 -8.91
C ILE A 73 5.12 9.32 -8.24
N PRO A 74 4.10 9.75 -9.01
CA PRO A 74 2.88 10.29 -8.43
C PRO A 74 2.13 9.22 -7.62
N ARG A 75 1.54 9.63 -6.49
CA ARG A 75 0.63 8.77 -5.72
C ARG A 75 -0.66 8.59 -6.50
N LYS A 76 -1.21 7.38 -6.48
CA LYS A 76 -2.56 7.11 -7.01
C LYS A 76 -3.57 7.93 -6.21
N GLN A 77 -4.34 8.78 -6.88
CA GLN A 77 -5.53 9.38 -6.27
C GLN A 77 -6.70 8.42 -6.43
N ILE A 78 -7.43 8.22 -5.34
CA ILE A 78 -8.63 7.40 -5.31
C ILE A 78 -9.74 8.33 -4.88
N ASP A 79 -10.62 8.67 -5.83
CA ASP A 79 -11.85 9.45 -5.59
C ASP A 79 -12.93 8.59 -4.89
#